data_AF-A0A7R9JTN1-F1
#
_entry.id   AF-A0A7R9JTN1-F1
#
_cell.length_a   1.000
_cell.length_b   1.000
_cell.length_c   1.000
_cell.angle_alpha   90.00
_cell.angle_beta   90.00
_cell.angle_gamma   90.00
#
_symmetry.space_group_name_H-M   'P 1'
#
loop_
_entity.id
_entity.type
_entity.pdbx_description
1 polymer ?
#
loop_
_entity_poly.entity_id
_entity_poly.type
_entity_poly.pdbx_seq_one_letter_code
_entity_poly.pdbx_strand_id
1 'polypeptide(L)'
;MFQSLMDHGTRVSRDLALCYARKCSIVKSNPTARDMLIDLGLRLGGFLSDSGWFSDAEKVLISCRDLCQSTDATPRYWKKTLGCCHKLVYIFYWQSWVCTRILYF
;
A
#
# COMPACT_ATOMS: atom_id res chain seq x y z
N MET A 1 -15.30 21.78 -12.86
CA MET A 1 -15.37 20.42 -13.44
C MET A 1 -14.26 19.47 -12.94
N PHE A 2 -13.37 19.86 -12.02
CA PHE A 2 -12.36 18.99 -11.40
C PHE A 2 -12.85 18.18 -10.19
N GLN A 3 -13.89 18.67 -9.48
CA GLN A 3 -14.45 18.00 -8.30
C GLN A 3 -14.92 16.57 -8.60
N SER A 4 -15.60 16.34 -9.73
CA SER A 4 -16.08 15.00 -10.11
C SER A 4 -14.94 14.01 -10.36
N LEU A 5 -13.79 14.48 -10.87
CA LEU A 5 -12.63 13.62 -11.12
C LEU A 5 -11.89 13.29 -9.82
N MET A 6 -11.80 14.25 -8.89
CA MET A 6 -11.23 14.02 -7.56
C MET A 6 -12.11 13.07 -6.73
N ASP A 7 -13.43 13.24 -6.78
CA ASP A 7 -14.37 12.36 -6.06
C ASP A 7 -14.38 10.95 -6.64
N HIS A 8 -14.30 10.79 -7.97
CA HIS A 8 -14.21 9.45 -8.56
C HIS A 8 -12.83 8.81 -8.36
N GLY A 9 -11.73 9.57 -8.49
CA GLY A 9 -10.37 9.06 -8.32
C GLY A 9 -10.10 8.58 -6.89
N THR A 10 -10.57 9.32 -5.89
CA THR A 10 -10.48 8.93 -4.47
C THR A 10 -11.33 7.71 -4.12
N ARG A 11 -12.44 7.48 -4.82
CA ARG A 11 -13.24 6.25 -4.67
C ARG A 11 -12.52 5.04 -5.25
N VAL A 12 -11.89 5.19 -6.41
CA VAL A 12 -11.14 4.11 -7.06
C VAL A 12 -9.92 3.69 -6.21
N SER A 13 -9.14 4.63 -5.69
CA SER A 13 -7.98 4.32 -4.84
C SER A 13 -8.39 3.58 -3.57
N ARG A 14 -9.47 4.03 -2.93
CA ARG A 14 -10.05 3.41 -1.74
C ARG A 14 -10.55 2.00 -2.04
N ASP A 15 -11.29 1.81 -3.12
CA ASP A 15 -11.83 0.50 -3.50
C ASP A 15 -10.71 -0.49 -3.84
N LEU A 16 -9.65 -0.04 -4.51
CA LEU A 16 -8.45 -0.84 -4.77
C LEU A 16 -7.78 -1.28 -3.46
N ALA A 17 -7.57 -0.36 -2.52
CA ALA A 17 -6.97 -0.68 -1.23
C ALA A 17 -7.82 -1.66 -0.41
N LEU A 18 -9.13 -1.46 -0.37
CA LEU A 18 -10.07 -2.36 0.32
C LEU A 18 -10.12 -3.75 -0.32
N CYS A 19 -10.19 -3.82 -1.65
CA CYS A 19 -10.16 -5.08 -2.38
C CYS A 19 -8.85 -5.84 -2.14
N TYR A 20 -7.72 -5.13 -2.17
CA TYR A 20 -6.41 -5.71 -1.90
C TYR A 20 -6.34 -6.31 -0.48
N ALA A 21 -6.71 -5.54 0.54
CA ALA A 21 -6.70 -6.00 1.93
C ALA A 21 -7.57 -7.26 2.13
N ARG A 22 -8.77 -7.30 1.53
CA ARG A 22 -9.64 -8.49 1.55
C ARG A 22 -8.97 -9.71 0.91
N LYS A 23 -8.30 -9.53 -0.23
CA LYS A 23 -7.57 -10.62 -0.89
C LYS A 23 -6.41 -11.14 -0.03
N CYS A 24 -5.72 -10.26 0.71
CA CYS A 24 -4.66 -10.67 1.64
C CYS A 24 -5.19 -11.61 2.72
N SER A 25 -6.41 -11.39 3.22
CA SER A 25 -7.03 -12.27 4.22
C SER A 25 -7.36 -13.66 3.69
N ILE A 26 -7.66 -13.78 2.39
CA ILE A 26 -8.13 -15.02 1.75
C ILE A 26 -6.96 -15.91 1.28
N VAL A 27 -5.85 -15.32 0.81
CA VAL A 27 -4.84 -16.05 0.03
C VAL A 27 -3.90 -16.95 0.87
N LYS A 28 -4.04 -16.98 2.20
CA LYS A 28 -3.06 -17.56 3.12
C LYS A 28 -2.65 -19.01 2.81
N SER A 29 -3.55 -19.82 2.25
CA SER A 29 -3.32 -21.23 1.96
C SER A 29 -2.68 -21.53 0.60
N ASN A 30 -2.56 -20.56 -0.31
CA ASN A 30 -2.01 -20.75 -1.65
C ASN A 30 -0.69 -19.96 -1.82
N PRO A 31 0.48 -20.62 -1.75
CA PRO A 31 1.78 -19.95 -1.82
C PRO A 31 2.00 -19.16 -3.11
N THR A 32 1.57 -19.70 -4.26
CA THR A 32 1.74 -19.06 -5.56
C THR A 32 0.87 -17.82 -5.67
N ALA A 33 -0.40 -17.93 -5.29
CA ALA A 33 -1.32 -16.78 -5.30
C ALA A 33 -0.87 -15.72 -4.29
N ARG A 34 -0.32 -16.11 -3.14
CA ARG A 34 0.26 -15.19 -2.16
C ARG A 34 1.44 -14.43 -2.73
N ASP A 35 2.36 -15.10 -3.41
CA ASP A 35 3.51 -14.45 -4.05
C ASP A 35 3.09 -13.41 -5.08
N MET A 36 2.14 -13.76 -5.94
CA MET A 36 1.55 -12.83 -6.90
C MET A 36 0.88 -11.65 -6.20
N LEU A 37 0.19 -11.89 -5.10
CA LEU A 37 -0.49 -10.84 -4.35
C LEU A 37 0.51 -9.89 -3.68
N ILE A 38 1.62 -10.39 -3.15
CA ILE A 38 2.68 -9.55 -2.59
C ILE A 38 3.30 -8.68 -3.69
N ASP A 39 3.62 -9.26 -4.85
CA ASP A 39 4.20 -8.50 -5.97
C ASP A 39 3.23 -7.44 -6.49
N LEU A 40 1.93 -7.77 -6.53
CA LEU A 40 0.87 -6.81 -6.80
C LEU A 40 0.82 -5.70 -5.74
N GLY A 41 0.90 -6.02 -4.45
CA GLY A 41 0.87 -5.05 -3.36
C GLY A 41 2.01 -4.04 -3.43
N LEU A 42 3.22 -4.49 -3.74
CA LEU A 42 4.38 -3.61 -3.93
C LEU A 42 4.20 -2.65 -5.12
N ARG A 43 3.66 -3.14 -6.25
CA ARG A 43 3.40 -2.34 -7.44
C ARG A 43 2.24 -1.37 -7.21
N LEU A 44 1.14 -1.84 -6.64
CA LEU A 44 -0.06 -1.05 -6.34
C LEU A 44 0.24 0.04 -5.32
N GLY A 45 0.93 -0.27 -4.22
CA GLY A 45 1.35 0.73 -3.24
C GLY A 45 2.27 1.79 -3.83
N GLY A 46 3.17 1.41 -4.75
CA GLY A 46 3.96 2.36 -5.54
C GLY A 46 3.08 3.27 -6.39
N PHE A 47 2.24 2.68 -7.24
CA PHE A 47 1.33 3.41 -8.11
C PHE A 47 0.43 4.40 -7.36
N LEU A 48 -0.15 3.99 -6.23
CA LEU A 48 -0.99 4.85 -5.40
C LEU A 48 -0.17 6.00 -4.78
N SER A 49 1.07 5.74 -4.36
CA SER A 49 1.97 6.78 -3.82
C SER A 49 2.35 7.79 -4.91
N ASP A 50 2.73 7.31 -6.10
CA ASP A 50 3.11 8.15 -7.24
C ASP A 50 1.92 9.00 -7.75
N SER A 51 0.69 8.52 -7.53
CA SER A 51 -0.56 9.24 -7.82
C SER A 51 -1.02 10.19 -6.71
N GLY A 52 -0.27 10.29 -5.60
CA GLY A 52 -0.60 11.15 -4.46
C GLY A 52 -1.65 10.58 -3.49
N TRP A 53 -2.12 9.34 -3.70
CA TRP A 53 -3.08 8.66 -2.82
C TRP A 53 -2.37 7.96 -1.66
N PHE A 54 -1.63 8.73 -0.88
CA PHE A 54 -0.75 8.25 0.19
C PHE A 54 -1.48 7.43 1.27
N SER A 55 -2.69 7.83 1.68
CA SER A 55 -3.47 7.09 2.68
C SER A 55 -3.88 5.69 2.20
N ASP A 56 -4.23 5.54 0.92
CA ASP A 56 -4.61 4.25 0.36
C ASP A 56 -3.37 3.39 0.03
N ALA A 57 -2.29 4.03 -0.41
CA ALA A 57 -0.99 3.38 -0.58
C ALA A 57 -0.48 2.77 0.73
N GLU A 58 -0.60 3.52 1.84
CA GLU A 58 -0.22 3.07 3.18
C GLU A 58 -0.96 1.79 3.57
N LYS A 59 -2.29 1.77 3.42
CA LYS A 59 -3.12 0.59 3.71
C LYS A 59 -2.69 -0.64 2.91
N VAL A 60 -2.40 -0.46 1.63
CA VAL A 60 -1.92 -1.54 0.75
C VAL A 60 -0.56 -2.06 1.23
N LEU A 61 0.39 -1.18 1.54
CA LEU A 61 1.74 -1.56 1.93
C LEU A 61 1.80 -2.20 3.32
N ILE A 62 0.97 -1.77 4.27
CA ILE A 62 0.81 -2.43 5.57
C ILE A 62 0.26 -3.85 5.37
N SER A 63 -0.84 -3.99 4.62
CA SER A 63 -1.43 -5.30 4.34
C SER A 63 -0.45 -6.24 3.62
N CYS A 64 0.36 -5.69 2.70
CA CYS A 64 1.41 -6.41 1.98
C CYS A 64 2.55 -6.87 2.92
N ARG A 65 3.00 -5.99 3.81
CA ARG A 65 4.01 -6.30 4.83
C ARG A 65 3.54 -7.42 5.74
N ASP A 66 2.32 -7.33 6.24
CA ASP A 66 1.75 -8.32 7.13
C ASP A 66 1.60 -9.67 6.42
N LEU A 67 1.24 -9.67 5.13
CA LEU A 67 1.21 -10.88 4.30
C LEU A 67 2.61 -11.49 4.12
N CYS A 68 3.64 -10.66 3.88
CA CYS A 68 5.04 -11.13 3.82
C CYS A 68 5.48 -11.76 5.14
N GLN A 69 5.14 -11.13 6.27
CA GLN A 69 5.52 -11.57 7.62
C GLN A 69 4.73 -12.79 8.09
N SER A 70 3.54 -13.05 7.53
CA SER A 70 2.77 -14.28 7.77
C SER A 70 3.37 -15.54 7.14
N THR A 71 4.50 -15.40 6.45
CA THR A 71 5.21 -16.48 5.77
C THR A 71 6.50 -16.83 6.49
N ASP A 72 7.01 -18.05 6.26
CA ASP A 72 8.31 -18.47 6.75
C ASP A 72 9.40 -17.42 6.43
N ALA A 73 10.25 -17.20 7.43
CA ALA A 73 11.31 -16.20 7.40
C ALA A 73 12.42 -16.60 6.42
N THR A 74 12.16 -16.38 5.14
CA THR A 74 13.12 -16.62 4.06
C THR A 74 13.69 -15.28 3.55
N PRO A 75 14.93 -15.27 3.05
CA PRO A 75 15.54 -14.06 2.46
C PRO A 75 14.68 -13.41 1.36
N ARG A 76 13.89 -14.21 0.64
CA ARG A 76 12.98 -13.72 -0.39
C ARG A 76 11.90 -12.81 0.21
N TYR A 77 11.22 -13.23 1.27
CA TYR A 77 10.19 -12.40 1.91
C TYR A 77 10.78 -11.22 2.67
N TRP A 78 11.99 -11.33 3.24
CA TRP A 78 12.67 -10.18 3.84
C TRP A 78 12.92 -9.06 2.85
N LYS A 79 13.38 -9.36 1.63
CA LYS A 79 13.54 -8.36 0.57
C LYS A 79 12.21 -7.68 0.22
N LYS A 80 11.11 -8.45 0.15
CA LYS A 80 9.78 -7.90 -0.13
C LYS A 80 9.25 -7.04 1.03
N THR A 81 9.44 -7.48 2.27
CA THR A 81 9.13 -6.70 3.48
C THR A 81 9.92 -5.39 3.51
N LEU A 82 11.23 -5.42 3.20
CA LEU A 82 12.05 -4.22 3.10
C LEU A 82 11.53 -3.27 2.01
N GLY A 83 11.09 -3.80 0.87
CA GLY A 83 10.45 -3.02 -0.19
C GLY A 83 9.17 -2.32 0.29
N CYS A 84 8.36 -2.99 1.12
CA CYS A 84 7.19 -2.36 1.74
C CYS A 84 7.61 -1.25 2.71
N CYS A 85 8.55 -1.52 3.60
CA CYS A 85 9.03 -0.56 4.60
C CYS A 85 9.65 0.69 3.96
N HIS A 86 10.48 0.53 2.93
CA HIS A 86 11.10 1.66 2.23
C HIS A 86 10.05 2.61 1.65
N LYS A 87 8.98 2.08 1.05
CA LYS A 87 7.86 2.87 0.54
C LYS A 87 7.03 3.51 1.67
N LEU A 88 6.80 2.79 2.77
CA LEU A 88 6.09 3.34 3.94
C LEU A 88 6.83 4.53 4.55
N VAL A 89 8.16 4.45 4.65
CA VAL A 89 8.98 5.56 5.14
C VAL A 89 8.77 6.81 4.29
N TYR A 90 8.79 6.68 2.95
CA TYR A 90 8.49 7.79 2.05
C TYR A 90 7.10 8.40 2.31
N ILE A 91 6.08 7.57 2.50
CA ILE A 91 4.71 8.00 2.80
C ILE A 91 4.64 8.76 4.13
N PHE A 92 5.29 8.25 5.19
CA PHE A 92 5.31 8.90 6.50
C PHE A 92 6.00 10.25 6.47
N TYR A 93 7.10 10.38 5.73
CA TYR A 93 7.72 11.69 5.53
C TYR A 93 6.76 12.66 4.84
N TRP A 94 6.03 12.20 3.83
CA TRP A 94 5.04 13.04 3.15
C TRP A 94 3.93 13.52 4.10
N GLN A 95 3.34 12.61 4.88
CA GLN A 95 2.32 12.96 5.88
C GLN A 95 2.85 13.95 6.92
N SER A 96 4.07 13.74 7.43
CA SER A 96 4.71 14.64 8.40
C SER A 96 4.96 16.03 7.82
N TRP A 97 5.45 16.12 6.58
CA TRP A 97 5.66 17.39 5.87
C TRP A 97 4.35 18.15 5.63
N VAL A 98 3.28 17.45 5.25
CA VAL A 98 1.95 18.05 5.06
C VAL A 98 1.38 18.55 6.38
N CYS A 99 1.41 17.75 7.44
CA CYS A 99 0.95 18.16 8.76
C CYS A 99 1.71 19.39 9.27
N THR A 100 3.02 19.43 9.04
CA THR A 100 3.83 20.59 9.42
C THR A 100 3.40 21.84 8.64
N ARG A 101 3.24 21.77 7.30
CA ARG A 101 2.84 22.95 6.50
C ARG A 101 1.40 23.41 6.70
N ILE A 102 0.46 22.53 7.05
CA ILE A 102 -0.94 22.90 7.33
C ILE A 102 -1.09 23.56 8.71
N LEU A 103 -0.25 23.24 9.69
CA LEU A 103 -0.26 23.85 11.02
C LEU A 103 0.37 25.26 11.09
N TYR A 104 1.02 25.72 10.01
CA TYR A 104 1.61 27.06 9.90
C TYR A 104 0.86 27.99 8.92
N PHE A 105 -0.38 27.66 8.58
CA PHE A 105 -1.34 28.53 7.88
C PHE A 105 -2.64 28.61 8.69
#